data_AF-A0A336N1N9-F1
#
_entry.id   AF-A0A336N1N9-F1
#
_cell.length_a   1.000
_cell.length_b   1.000
_cell.length_c   1.000
_cell.angle_alpha   90.00
_cell.angle_beta   90.00
_cell.angle_gamma   90.00
#
_symmetry.space_group_name_H-M   'P 1'
#
loop_
_entity.id
_entity.type
_entity.pdbx_description
1 polymer ?
#
loop_
_entity_poly.entity_id
_entity_poly.type
_entity_poly.pdbx_seq_one_letter_code
_entity_poly.pdbx_strand_id
1 'polypeptide(L)'
;MKFLKTSVICTALFAASIANAHNVWLEPVKEANSAGQYVVKFGHEQTETYPEYKLKAVKLLDNQGNVSNATYQFKEGEAYLNADKASQVFIRFDNGVWSKLPSGKYVEKTKQQEPTAVSSVNPVKFGKAVLHWDEQATKTHGMEYELVPQAQPKAGKPLPILVLHNGKPVKDIKVGLGEDAPFNLTDDKGIAEFTPQAGYNKVWAEFEEKVKTNPDYDRRSVEYMLTFDAQ
;
A
#
# COMPACT_ATOMS: atom_id res chain seq x y z
N MET A 1 -36.18 44.70 -22.29
CA MET A 1 -35.65 43.87 -21.18
C MET A 1 -35.09 42.58 -21.77
N LYS A 2 -33.77 42.42 -21.84
CA LYS A 2 -33.13 41.18 -22.32
C LYS A 2 -32.74 40.36 -21.10
N PHE A 3 -33.36 39.19 -20.93
CA PHE A 3 -33.06 38.25 -19.86
C PHE A 3 -31.65 37.69 -20.06
N LEU A 4 -30.77 37.98 -19.10
CA LEU A 4 -29.45 37.38 -19.01
C LEU A 4 -29.64 35.92 -18.56
N LYS A 5 -29.32 34.97 -19.45
CA LYS A 5 -29.32 33.55 -19.11
C LYS A 5 -28.12 33.26 -18.21
N THR A 6 -28.34 33.19 -16.90
CA THR A 6 -27.35 32.70 -15.95
C THR A 6 -27.08 31.23 -16.23
N SER A 7 -25.98 30.92 -16.91
CA SER A 7 -25.49 29.54 -16.97
C SER A 7 -24.96 29.17 -15.59
N VAL A 8 -25.70 28.34 -14.87
CA VAL A 8 -25.19 27.63 -13.71
C VAL A 8 -24.18 26.62 -14.23
N ILE A 9 -22.89 26.91 -14.04
CA ILE A 9 -21.83 25.92 -14.21
C ILE A 9 -21.98 24.94 -13.03
N CYS A 10 -22.64 23.81 -13.28
CA CYS A 10 -22.56 22.67 -12.38
C CYS A 10 -21.11 22.15 -12.43
N THR A 11 -20.31 22.53 -11.44
CA THR A 11 -19.04 21.85 -11.16
C THR A 11 -19.39 20.43 -10.75
N ALA A 12 -19.35 19.50 -11.71
CA ALA A 12 -19.37 18.08 -11.42
C ALA A 12 -18.08 17.77 -10.63
N LEU A 13 -18.22 17.69 -9.30
CA LEU A 13 -17.20 17.13 -8.42
C LEU A 13 -16.87 15.73 -8.94
N PHE A 14 -15.69 15.59 -9.53
CA PHE A 14 -15.09 14.31 -9.91
C PHE A 14 -14.78 13.51 -8.64
N ALA A 15 -15.79 12.89 -8.04
CA ALA A 15 -15.63 11.95 -6.92
C ALA A 15 -15.28 10.53 -7.42
N ALA A 16 -14.32 10.42 -8.34
CA ALA A 16 -14.12 9.18 -9.11
C ALA A 16 -12.64 8.83 -9.36
N SER A 17 -11.91 8.48 -8.30
CA SER A 17 -10.72 7.60 -8.36
C SER A 17 -10.15 7.17 -6.98
N ILE A 18 -10.70 7.66 -5.86
CA ILE A 18 -10.07 7.53 -4.53
C ILE A 18 -9.77 6.08 -4.07
N ALA A 19 -10.64 5.10 -4.32
CA ALA A 19 -10.50 3.78 -3.70
C ALA A 19 -9.29 2.95 -4.15
N ASN A 20 -8.67 3.26 -5.31
CA ASN A 20 -7.50 2.54 -5.79
C ASN A 20 -6.18 3.15 -5.29
N ALA A 21 -6.09 4.46 -5.13
CA ALA A 21 -4.86 5.15 -4.75
C ALA A 21 -4.47 4.97 -3.26
N HIS A 22 -5.39 4.52 -2.42
CA HIS A 22 -5.09 4.33 -0.99
C HIS A 22 -4.08 3.21 -0.75
N ASN A 23 -3.08 3.49 0.06
CA ASN A 23 -2.05 2.56 0.50
C ASN A 23 -2.15 2.31 2.01
N VAL A 24 -1.37 1.35 2.50
CA VAL A 24 -1.20 1.09 3.93
C VAL A 24 0.29 1.13 4.29
N TRP A 25 0.65 1.85 5.35
CA TRP A 25 2.04 1.94 5.80
C TRP A 25 2.15 2.15 7.31
N LEU A 26 3.38 2.12 7.81
CA LEU A 26 3.67 2.32 9.22
C LEU A 26 4.33 3.67 9.44
N GLU A 27 3.87 4.41 10.46
CA GLU A 27 4.50 5.65 10.92
C GLU A 27 4.85 5.57 12.42
N PRO A 28 5.92 6.23 12.87
CA PRO A 28 6.21 6.35 14.30
C PRO A 28 5.16 7.24 14.99
N VAL A 29 4.78 6.88 16.21
CA VAL A 29 3.93 7.73 17.06
C VAL A 29 4.73 8.95 17.51
N LYS A 30 4.20 10.16 17.25
CA LYS A 30 4.91 11.44 17.49
C LYS A 30 4.81 11.96 18.93
N GLU A 31 4.13 11.25 19.81
CA GLU A 31 3.94 11.66 21.21
C GLU A 31 5.22 11.45 22.04
N ALA A 32 5.40 12.27 23.08
CA ALA A 32 6.52 12.11 24.01
C ALA A 32 6.49 10.71 24.67
N ASN A 33 7.66 10.09 24.82
CA ASN A 33 7.83 8.74 25.39
C ASN A 33 7.19 7.59 24.58
N SER A 34 6.90 7.81 23.30
CA SER A 34 6.37 6.78 22.39
C SER A 34 7.44 6.14 21.50
N ALA A 35 8.70 6.15 21.96
CA ALA A 35 9.80 5.52 21.23
C ALA A 35 9.50 4.03 21.01
N GLY A 36 9.68 3.56 19.77
CA GLY A 36 9.34 2.19 19.36
C GLY A 36 7.84 1.91 19.21
N GLN A 37 6.97 2.90 19.44
CA GLN A 37 5.55 2.79 19.12
C GLN A 37 5.28 3.31 17.72
N TYR A 38 4.42 2.58 17.02
CA TYR A 38 4.04 2.85 15.64
C TYR A 38 2.54 2.78 15.47
N VAL A 39 2.07 3.39 14.38
CA VAL A 39 0.67 3.38 13.97
C VAL A 39 0.56 2.96 12.51
N VAL A 40 -0.39 2.08 12.22
CA VAL A 40 -0.73 1.68 10.86
C VAL A 40 -1.64 2.74 10.25
N LYS A 41 -1.13 3.43 9.22
CA LYS A 41 -1.83 4.45 8.45
C LYS A 41 -2.43 3.86 7.19
N PHE A 42 -3.60 4.36 6.82
CA PHE A 42 -4.29 4.09 5.58
C PHE A 42 -4.59 5.43 4.90
N GLY A 43 -4.37 5.56 3.60
CA GLY A 43 -4.45 6.87 2.97
C GLY A 43 -3.73 6.97 1.63
N HIS A 44 -3.72 8.16 1.06
CA HIS A 44 -2.83 8.51 -0.07
C HIS A 44 -1.95 9.69 0.35
N GLU A 45 -2.27 10.91 -0.09
CA GLU A 45 -1.64 12.14 0.42
C GLU A 45 -2.09 12.48 1.84
N GLN A 46 -3.36 12.22 2.13
CA GLN A 46 -3.97 12.36 3.45
C GLN A 46 -4.30 10.98 4.01
N THR A 47 -4.26 10.87 5.34
CA THR A 47 -4.64 9.66 6.06
C THR A 47 -6.13 9.65 6.36
N GLU A 48 -6.71 8.45 6.38
CA GLU A 48 -8.11 8.20 6.67
C GLU A 48 -8.23 7.13 7.77
N THR A 49 -9.30 7.22 8.55
CA THR A 49 -9.67 6.16 9.48
C THR A 49 -10.18 4.94 8.71
N TYR A 50 -10.02 3.75 9.30
CA TYR A 50 -10.52 2.51 8.70
C TYR A 50 -11.23 1.63 9.74
N PRO A 51 -12.13 0.73 9.32
CA PRO A 51 -12.63 -0.32 10.20
C PRO A 51 -11.54 -1.35 10.52
N GLU A 52 -11.44 -1.76 11.79
CA GLU A 52 -10.42 -2.71 12.25
C GLU A 52 -10.37 -3.98 11.40
N TYR A 53 -11.53 -4.52 11.01
CA TYR A 53 -11.60 -5.77 10.25
C TYR A 53 -10.92 -5.71 8.87
N LYS A 54 -10.62 -4.51 8.34
CA LYS A 54 -9.85 -4.34 7.10
C LYS A 54 -8.35 -4.63 7.30
N LEU A 55 -7.83 -4.45 8.51
CA LEU A 55 -6.47 -4.84 8.88
C LEU A 55 -6.42 -6.35 9.12
N LYS A 56 -5.92 -7.10 8.13
CA LYS A 56 -5.95 -8.58 8.14
C LYS A 56 -4.77 -9.19 8.87
N ALA A 57 -3.62 -8.53 8.85
CA ALA A 57 -2.45 -8.96 9.60
C ALA A 57 -1.47 -7.80 9.80
N VAL A 58 -0.81 -7.82 10.96
CA VAL A 58 0.44 -7.10 11.21
C VAL A 58 1.43 -8.10 11.77
N LYS A 59 2.59 -8.24 11.13
CA LYS A 59 3.64 -9.18 11.54
C LYS A 59 4.93 -8.43 11.84
N LEU A 60 5.62 -8.86 12.89
CA LEU A 60 6.92 -8.36 13.28
C LEU A 60 7.98 -9.36 12.86
N LEU A 61 9.08 -8.86 12.33
CA LEU A 61 10.29 -9.61 12.05
C LEU A 61 11.40 -9.10 12.98
N ASP A 62 12.05 -10.00 13.71
CA ASP A 62 13.23 -9.67 14.50
C ASP A 62 14.54 -9.78 13.70
N ASN A 63 15.66 -9.37 14.29
CA ASN A 63 16.97 -9.40 13.64
C ASN A 63 17.54 -10.82 13.46
N GLN A 64 16.97 -11.83 14.14
CA GLN A 64 17.28 -13.24 13.89
C GLN A 64 16.50 -13.82 12.70
N GLY A 65 15.52 -13.09 12.16
CA GLY A 65 14.68 -13.52 11.06
C GLY A 65 13.42 -14.27 11.49
N ASN A 66 13.05 -14.25 12.78
CA ASN A 66 11.81 -14.85 13.24
C ASN A 66 10.63 -13.92 12.97
N VAL A 67 9.53 -14.50 12.50
CA VAL A 67 8.28 -13.77 12.24
C VAL A 67 7.26 -14.11 13.32
N SER A 68 6.62 -13.09 13.87
CA SER A 68 5.52 -13.20 14.83
C SER A 68 4.36 -12.28 14.48
N ASN A 69 3.16 -12.55 14.99
CA ASN A 69 2.05 -11.61 14.85
C ASN A 69 2.23 -10.47 15.87
N ALA A 70 1.99 -9.23 15.44
CA ALA A 70 1.98 -8.10 16.35
C ALA A 70 0.72 -8.12 17.22
N THR A 71 0.86 -7.73 18.48
CA THR A 71 -0.26 -7.26 19.29
C THR A 71 -0.42 -5.77 19.06
N TYR A 72 -1.65 -5.30 18.83
CA TYR A 72 -1.94 -3.89 18.65
C TYR A 72 -3.18 -3.46 19.43
N GLN A 73 -3.30 -2.17 19.70
CA GLN A 73 -4.50 -1.53 20.21
C GLN A 73 -5.19 -0.79 19.08
N PHE A 74 -6.45 -1.12 18.82
CA PHE A 74 -7.25 -0.39 17.85
C PHE A 74 -8.03 0.74 18.53
N LYS A 75 -7.77 1.98 18.14
CA LYS A 75 -8.46 3.15 18.68
C LYS A 75 -8.58 4.22 17.61
N GLU A 76 -9.69 4.97 17.64
CA GLU A 76 -9.92 6.12 16.76
C GLU A 76 -9.72 5.82 15.25
N GLY A 77 -9.97 4.58 14.85
CA GLY A 77 -9.86 4.15 13.45
C GLY A 77 -8.44 3.79 12.99
N GLU A 78 -7.50 3.60 13.92
CA GLU A 78 -6.11 3.23 13.63
C GLU A 78 -5.59 2.15 14.60
N ALA A 79 -4.65 1.32 14.12
CA ALA A 79 -3.98 0.31 14.93
C ALA A 79 -2.62 0.80 15.42
N TYR A 80 -2.40 0.77 16.74
CA TYR A 80 -1.17 1.18 17.41
C TYR A 80 -0.44 -0.03 17.98
N LEU A 81 0.86 -0.14 17.73
CA LEU A 81 1.67 -1.28 18.15
C LEU A 81 3.06 -0.86 18.63
N ASN A 82 3.66 -1.71 19.46
CA ASN A 82 5.08 -1.63 19.79
C ASN A 82 5.87 -2.51 18.82
N ALA A 83 6.92 -1.94 18.23
CA ALA A 83 7.86 -2.62 17.35
C ALA A 83 9.32 -2.22 17.66
N ASP A 84 9.62 -1.86 18.91
CA ASP A 84 10.95 -1.42 19.40
C ASP A 84 12.10 -2.40 19.11
N LYS A 85 11.79 -3.69 19.05
CA LYS A 85 12.74 -4.78 18.77
C LYS A 85 12.59 -5.37 17.37
N ALA A 86 11.64 -4.88 16.57
CA ALA A 86 11.41 -5.42 15.25
C ALA A 86 12.38 -4.76 14.26
N SER A 87 13.05 -5.56 13.45
CA SER A 87 13.80 -5.10 12.29
C SER A 87 12.86 -4.61 11.20
N GLN A 88 11.75 -5.32 11.01
CA GLN A 88 10.77 -5.01 9.98
C GLN A 88 9.34 -5.30 10.45
N VAL A 89 8.39 -4.61 9.83
CA VAL A 89 6.95 -4.84 10.02
C VAL A 89 6.30 -5.11 8.68
N PHE A 90 5.47 -6.15 8.60
CA PHE A 90 4.66 -6.47 7.43
C PHE A 90 3.18 -6.23 7.76
N ILE A 91 2.45 -5.63 6.82
CA ILE A 91 1.04 -5.30 6.96
C ILE A 91 0.28 -5.92 5.80
N ARG A 92 -0.86 -6.55 6.08
CA ARG A 92 -1.85 -6.96 5.08
C ARG A 92 -3.17 -6.29 5.38
N PHE A 93 -3.71 -5.59 4.41
CA PHE A 93 -4.94 -4.83 4.52
C PHE A 93 -5.84 -5.15 3.33
N ASP A 94 -7.11 -5.46 3.58
CA ASP A 94 -8.10 -5.72 2.54
C ASP A 94 -9.08 -4.54 2.54
N ASN A 95 -9.02 -3.72 1.50
CA ASN A 95 -9.84 -2.51 1.43
C ASN A 95 -11.28 -2.79 0.99
N GLY A 96 -11.69 -4.07 0.93
CA GLY A 96 -13.03 -4.48 0.54
C GLY A 96 -13.19 -4.57 -0.97
N VAL A 97 -14.42 -4.76 -1.44
CA VAL A 97 -14.74 -4.76 -2.87
C VAL A 97 -15.40 -3.44 -3.25
N TRP A 98 -14.90 -2.82 -4.29
CA TRP A 98 -15.38 -1.54 -4.81
C TRP A 98 -15.93 -1.72 -6.21
N SER A 99 -17.20 -1.37 -6.37
CA SER A 99 -17.94 -1.48 -7.62
C SER A 99 -18.14 -0.10 -8.24
N LYS A 100 -17.75 0.04 -9.50
CA LYS A 100 -17.93 1.25 -10.31
C LYS A 100 -19.31 1.22 -10.96
N LEU A 101 -20.14 2.21 -10.65
CA LEU A 101 -21.45 2.39 -11.28
C LEU A 101 -21.31 2.99 -12.68
N PRO A 102 -22.35 2.90 -13.55
CA PRO A 102 -22.35 3.56 -14.86
C PRO A 102 -22.13 5.08 -14.79
N SER A 103 -22.48 5.70 -13.66
CA SER A 103 -22.19 7.12 -13.38
C SER A 103 -20.71 7.44 -13.14
N GLY A 104 -19.86 6.42 -12.99
CA GLY A 104 -18.45 6.55 -12.63
C GLY A 104 -18.17 6.56 -11.12
N LYS A 105 -19.21 6.68 -10.28
CA LYS A 105 -19.08 6.62 -8.81
C LYS A 105 -18.70 5.21 -8.35
N TYR A 106 -17.83 5.13 -7.35
CA TYR A 106 -17.52 3.88 -6.65
C TYR A 106 -18.37 3.72 -5.38
N VAL A 107 -18.77 2.47 -5.12
CA VAL A 107 -19.44 2.05 -3.88
C VAL A 107 -18.75 0.80 -3.33
N GLU A 108 -18.60 0.72 -2.02
CA GLU A 108 -18.03 -0.46 -1.36
C GLU A 108 -19.08 -1.57 -1.27
N LYS A 109 -19.26 -2.29 -2.37
CA LYS A 109 -20.17 -3.43 -2.54
C LYS A 109 -19.56 -4.42 -3.51
N THR A 110 -19.84 -5.71 -3.32
CA THR A 110 -19.48 -6.73 -4.32
C THR A 110 -20.31 -6.60 -5.59
N LYS A 111 -19.85 -7.22 -6.67
CA LYS A 111 -20.58 -7.33 -7.94
C LYS A 111 -21.96 -7.97 -7.77
N GLN A 112 -22.11 -8.93 -6.84
CA GLN A 112 -23.40 -9.54 -6.53
C GLN A 112 -24.33 -8.59 -5.79
N GLN A 113 -23.77 -7.77 -4.89
CA GLN A 113 -24.50 -6.77 -4.11
C GLN A 113 -24.85 -5.51 -4.92
N GLU A 114 -24.13 -5.28 -6.03
CA GLU A 114 -24.38 -4.18 -6.98
C GLU A 114 -24.38 -4.68 -8.44
N PRO A 115 -25.45 -5.36 -8.88
CA PRO A 115 -25.52 -5.92 -10.24
C PRO A 115 -25.50 -4.89 -11.36
N THR A 116 -25.71 -3.60 -11.06
CA THR A 116 -25.65 -2.51 -12.05
C THR A 116 -24.22 -2.03 -12.33
N ALA A 117 -23.23 -2.50 -11.57
CA ALA A 117 -21.84 -2.11 -11.72
C ALA A 117 -21.28 -2.48 -13.10
N VAL A 118 -20.50 -1.57 -13.67
CA VAL A 118 -19.79 -1.81 -14.95
C VAL A 118 -18.45 -2.50 -14.73
N SER A 119 -17.90 -2.40 -13.52
CA SER A 119 -16.74 -3.17 -13.07
C SER A 119 -16.66 -3.21 -11.55
N SER A 120 -16.01 -4.24 -11.01
CA SER A 120 -15.76 -4.40 -9.58
C SER A 120 -14.31 -4.83 -9.33
N VAL A 121 -13.66 -4.20 -8.35
CA VAL A 121 -12.26 -4.48 -7.97
C VAL A 121 -12.17 -4.78 -6.48
N ASN A 122 -11.35 -5.77 -6.12
CA ASN A 122 -10.91 -5.96 -4.74
C ASN A 122 -9.50 -5.38 -4.56
N PRO A 123 -9.36 -4.14 -4.07
CA PRO A 123 -8.06 -3.57 -3.71
C PRO A 123 -7.52 -4.18 -2.41
N VAL A 124 -6.41 -4.90 -2.50
CA VAL A 124 -5.64 -5.42 -1.35
C VAL A 124 -4.35 -4.61 -1.23
N LYS A 125 -3.99 -4.22 -0.01
CA LYS A 125 -2.83 -3.39 0.27
C LYS A 125 -1.86 -4.14 1.17
N PHE A 126 -0.58 -4.05 0.84
CA PHE A 126 0.51 -4.57 1.64
C PHE A 126 1.42 -3.44 2.06
N GLY A 127 1.94 -3.54 3.28
CA GLY A 127 2.96 -2.64 3.80
C GLY A 127 4.19 -3.44 4.24
N LYS A 128 5.37 -2.88 4.03
CA LYS A 128 6.63 -3.34 4.63
C LYS A 128 7.40 -2.14 5.14
N ALA A 129 7.67 -2.09 6.44
CA ALA A 129 8.53 -1.07 7.01
C ALA A 129 9.87 -1.70 7.40
N VAL A 130 10.98 -1.16 6.92
CA VAL A 130 12.32 -1.44 7.44
C VAL A 130 12.61 -0.44 8.54
N LEU A 131 12.57 -0.91 9.79
CA LEU A 131 12.80 -0.08 10.98
C LEU A 131 14.29 -0.01 11.33
N HIS A 132 15.01 -1.10 11.07
CA HIS A 132 16.45 -1.20 11.29
C HIS A 132 17.13 -1.83 10.07
N TRP A 133 18.22 -1.20 9.62
CA TRP A 133 19.06 -1.72 8.52
C TRP A 133 20.06 -2.76 9.05
N ASP A 134 19.53 -3.92 9.44
CA ASP A 134 20.33 -5.11 9.77
C ASP A 134 20.36 -6.11 8.60
N GLU A 135 20.92 -7.30 8.84
CA GLU A 135 21.04 -8.33 7.81
C GLU A 135 19.70 -8.79 7.22
N GLN A 136 18.58 -8.61 7.92
CA GLN A 136 17.27 -9.03 7.42
C GLN A 136 16.75 -8.05 6.36
N ALA A 137 17.19 -6.78 6.37
CA ALA A 137 16.63 -5.73 5.50
C ALA A 137 16.79 -6.04 4.00
N THR A 138 17.76 -6.88 3.63
CA THR A 138 18.03 -7.30 2.25
C THR A 138 17.70 -8.78 1.97
N LYS A 139 17.05 -9.47 2.92
CA LYS A 139 16.62 -10.87 2.79
C LYS A 139 15.15 -10.97 2.38
N THR A 140 14.78 -12.14 1.87
CA THR A 140 13.40 -12.53 1.58
C THR A 140 12.80 -13.24 2.79
N HIS A 141 11.51 -13.06 3.07
CA HIS A 141 10.84 -13.63 4.26
C HIS A 141 9.63 -14.50 3.93
N GLY A 142 9.47 -14.89 2.66
CA GLY A 142 8.41 -15.79 2.23
C GLY A 142 7.01 -15.20 2.36
N MET A 143 6.90 -13.87 2.24
CA MET A 143 5.61 -13.19 2.18
C MET A 143 4.95 -13.41 0.81
N GLU A 144 3.62 -13.34 0.76
CA GLU A 144 2.82 -13.49 -0.48
C GLU A 144 3.30 -12.49 -1.54
N TYR A 145 3.46 -11.23 -1.16
CA TYR A 145 4.07 -10.16 -1.94
C TYR A 145 5.27 -9.62 -1.17
N GLU A 146 6.37 -9.33 -1.85
CA GLU A 146 7.55 -8.79 -1.18
C GLU A 146 8.36 -7.83 -2.07
N LEU A 147 8.66 -6.65 -1.54
CA LEU A 147 9.70 -5.77 -2.06
C LEU A 147 10.95 -5.92 -1.17
N VAL A 148 12.08 -6.24 -1.78
CA VAL A 148 13.34 -6.51 -1.07
C VAL A 148 14.44 -5.58 -1.59
N PRO A 149 14.83 -4.56 -0.82
CA PRO A 149 16.05 -3.79 -1.08
C PRO A 149 17.25 -4.72 -1.24
N GLN A 150 18.06 -4.52 -2.28
CA GLN A 150 19.26 -5.35 -2.50
C GLN A 150 20.51 -4.78 -1.83
N ALA A 151 20.40 -3.60 -1.20
CA ALA A 151 21.45 -2.96 -0.43
C ALA A 151 20.85 -2.00 0.62
N GLN A 152 21.68 -1.53 1.55
CA GLN A 152 21.32 -0.39 2.39
C GLN A 152 21.23 0.89 1.53
N PRO A 153 20.15 1.68 1.64
CA PRO A 153 19.89 2.83 0.79
C PRO A 153 20.88 3.96 1.07
N LYS A 154 21.21 4.70 0.01
CA LYS A 154 21.95 5.95 0.10
C LYS A 154 21.21 6.99 -0.71
N ALA A 155 20.94 8.15 -0.12
CA ALA A 155 20.21 9.22 -0.77
C ALA A 155 20.88 9.61 -2.10
N GLY A 156 20.07 9.75 -3.14
CA GLY A 156 20.51 10.11 -4.49
C GLY A 156 21.30 9.02 -5.22
N LYS A 157 21.42 7.80 -4.68
CA LYS A 157 22.05 6.66 -5.35
C LYS A 157 21.01 5.60 -5.74
N PRO A 158 21.10 5.00 -6.94
CA PRO A 158 20.21 3.91 -7.31
C PRO A 158 20.26 2.76 -6.30
N LEU A 159 19.08 2.30 -5.90
CA LEU A 159 18.84 1.15 -5.04
C LEU A 159 18.04 0.13 -5.85
N PRO A 160 18.62 -1.06 -6.13
CA PRO A 160 17.87 -2.13 -6.75
C PRO A 160 16.85 -2.69 -5.76
N ILE A 161 15.59 -2.79 -6.19
CA ILE A 161 14.50 -3.41 -5.44
C ILE A 161 14.09 -4.69 -6.19
N LEU A 162 14.25 -5.84 -5.54
CA LEU A 162 13.72 -7.11 -6.01
C LEU A 162 12.24 -7.22 -5.63
N VAL A 163 11.40 -7.52 -6.61
CA VAL A 163 9.96 -7.67 -6.45
C VAL A 163 9.57 -9.13 -6.61
N LEU A 164 8.91 -9.67 -5.59
CA LEU A 164 8.53 -11.07 -5.50
C LEU A 164 7.01 -11.23 -5.34
N HIS A 165 6.48 -12.28 -5.95
CA HIS A 165 5.16 -12.83 -5.67
C HIS A 165 5.31 -14.33 -5.42
N ASN A 166 4.92 -14.79 -4.22
CA ASN A 166 5.10 -16.16 -3.73
C ASN A 166 6.55 -16.64 -3.88
N GLY A 167 7.50 -15.78 -3.49
CA GLY A 167 8.94 -16.05 -3.54
C GLY A 167 9.56 -16.06 -4.94
N LYS A 168 8.79 -15.75 -6.00
CA LYS A 168 9.28 -15.72 -7.39
C LYS A 168 9.43 -14.30 -7.89
N PRO A 169 10.53 -13.95 -8.59
CA PRO A 169 10.68 -12.67 -9.23
C PRO A 169 9.57 -12.39 -10.25
N VAL A 170 9.09 -11.14 -10.29
CA VAL A 170 8.01 -10.72 -11.18
C VAL A 170 8.48 -9.57 -12.07
N LYS A 171 8.38 -9.77 -13.37
CA LYS A 171 8.69 -8.76 -14.41
C LYS A 171 7.53 -7.78 -14.59
N ASP A 172 7.82 -6.60 -15.13
CA ASP A 172 6.85 -5.60 -15.59
C ASP A 172 5.99 -5.02 -14.46
N ILE A 173 6.48 -5.09 -13.22
CA ILE A 173 5.89 -4.44 -12.06
C ILE A 173 6.39 -3.01 -11.98
N LYS A 174 5.46 -2.07 -11.83
CA LYS A 174 5.79 -0.67 -11.59
C LYS A 174 6.38 -0.52 -10.20
N VAL A 175 7.51 0.17 -10.08
CA VAL A 175 8.16 0.53 -8.82
C VAL A 175 8.51 2.01 -8.87
N GLY A 176 7.98 2.80 -7.93
CA GLY A 176 8.12 4.25 -7.98
C GLY A 176 7.58 4.95 -6.74
N LEU A 177 7.21 6.22 -6.89
CA LEU A 177 6.68 7.04 -5.79
C LEU A 177 5.16 6.92 -5.61
N GLY A 178 4.44 6.42 -6.63
CA GLY A 178 2.98 6.28 -6.62
C GLY A 178 2.42 6.10 -8.03
N GLU A 179 1.11 5.86 -8.14
CA GLU A 179 0.39 5.61 -9.41
C GLU A 179 0.55 6.77 -10.41
N ASP A 180 0.47 8.02 -9.92
CA ASP A 180 0.54 9.24 -10.73
C ASP A 180 1.96 9.84 -10.84
N ALA A 181 2.98 9.07 -10.45
CA ALA A 181 4.38 9.52 -10.41
C ALA A 181 5.27 8.66 -11.32
N PRO A 182 6.49 9.14 -11.67
CA PRO A 182 7.44 8.33 -12.41
C PRO A 182 7.75 7.00 -11.70
N PHE A 183 7.81 5.93 -12.48
CA PHE A 183 8.13 4.59 -12.03
C PHE A 183 9.12 3.91 -13.00
N ASN A 184 9.83 2.92 -12.49
CA ASN A 184 10.59 1.96 -13.28
C ASN A 184 9.84 0.63 -13.32
N LEU A 185 10.02 -0.12 -14.40
CA LEU A 185 9.49 -1.49 -14.52
C LEU A 185 10.54 -2.49 -14.07
N THR A 186 10.11 -3.55 -13.40
CA THR A 186 11.00 -4.66 -13.07
C THR A 186 11.43 -5.43 -14.31
N ASP A 187 12.71 -5.82 -14.36
CA ASP A 187 13.29 -6.62 -15.43
C ASP A 187 12.97 -8.13 -15.31
N ASP A 188 13.57 -8.96 -16.17
CA ASP A 188 13.37 -10.42 -16.17
C ASP A 188 13.83 -11.10 -14.86
N LYS A 189 14.62 -10.41 -14.03
CA LYS A 189 15.06 -10.86 -12.70
C LYS A 189 14.17 -10.29 -11.59
N GLY A 190 13.10 -9.58 -11.94
CA GLY A 190 12.19 -8.92 -11.01
C GLY A 190 12.79 -7.70 -10.33
N ILE A 191 13.80 -7.06 -10.92
CA ILE A 191 14.50 -5.92 -10.31
C ILE A 191 14.10 -4.62 -10.99
N ALA A 192 13.73 -3.62 -10.19
CA ALA A 192 13.59 -2.23 -10.62
C ALA A 192 14.48 -1.33 -9.76
N GLU A 193 15.06 -0.30 -10.38
CA GLU A 193 15.84 0.71 -9.66
C GLU A 193 14.91 1.74 -8.99
N PHE A 194 15.24 2.14 -7.77
CA PHE A 194 14.62 3.26 -7.06
C PHE A 194 15.71 4.19 -6.54
N THR A 195 15.53 5.50 -6.65
CA THR A 195 16.50 6.47 -6.10
C THR A 195 15.91 7.10 -4.84
N PRO A 196 16.34 6.69 -3.64
CA PRO A 196 15.84 7.23 -2.39
C PRO A 196 16.32 8.67 -2.17
N GLN A 197 15.53 9.42 -1.41
CA GLN A 197 15.88 10.74 -0.88
C GLN A 197 16.38 10.62 0.56
N ALA A 198 17.03 11.66 1.08
CA ALA A 198 17.44 11.67 2.48
C ALA A 198 16.21 11.70 3.41
N GLY A 199 16.24 10.91 4.48
CA GLY A 199 15.12 10.73 5.40
C GLY A 199 14.15 9.63 4.96
N TYR A 200 12.88 9.80 5.28
CA TYR A 200 11.84 8.79 5.13
C TYR A 200 11.39 8.64 3.67
N ASN A 201 11.42 7.41 3.18
CA ASN A 201 11.06 7.05 1.82
C ASN A 201 9.83 6.13 1.81
N LYS A 202 9.04 6.28 0.75
CA LYS A 202 7.92 5.41 0.38
C LYS A 202 8.15 4.90 -1.05
N VAL A 203 8.25 3.58 -1.19
CA VAL A 203 8.38 2.89 -2.48
C VAL A 203 7.08 2.15 -2.74
N TRP A 204 6.39 2.59 -3.77
CA TRP A 204 5.13 2.03 -4.23
C TRP A 204 5.37 0.98 -5.31
N ALA A 205 4.60 -0.10 -5.28
CA ALA A 205 4.48 -1.04 -6.38
C ALA A 205 3.03 -1.51 -6.57
N GLU A 206 2.69 -1.85 -7.82
CA GLU A 206 1.35 -2.31 -8.21
C GLU A 206 1.42 -3.65 -8.93
N PHE A 207 0.56 -4.57 -8.51
CA PHE A 207 0.30 -5.84 -9.19
C PHE A 207 -1.17 -5.91 -9.60
N GLU A 208 -1.41 -6.47 -10.78
CA GLU A 208 -2.77 -6.76 -11.24
C GLU A 208 -2.98 -8.28 -11.34
N GLU A 209 -3.91 -8.78 -10.53
CA GLU A 209 -4.36 -10.16 -10.59
C GLU A 209 -5.65 -10.25 -11.40
N LYS A 210 -5.60 -10.96 -12.54
CA LYS A 210 -6.81 -11.38 -13.25
C LYS A 210 -7.45 -12.54 -12.49
N VAL A 211 -8.53 -12.25 -11.78
CA VAL A 211 -9.27 -13.28 -11.03
C VAL A 211 -10.35 -13.85 -11.93
N LYS A 212 -10.10 -15.04 -12.49
CA LYS A 212 -11.11 -15.76 -13.28
C LYS A 212 -12.16 -16.32 -12.33
N THR A 213 -13.43 -16.26 -12.74
CA THR A 213 -14.57 -16.95 -12.07
C THR A 213 -14.93 -16.52 -10.65
N ASN A 214 -14.47 -15.35 -10.18
CA ASN A 214 -14.92 -14.82 -8.88
C ASN A 214 -16.31 -14.15 -9.03
N PRO A 215 -17.31 -14.52 -8.21
CA PRO A 215 -18.64 -13.96 -8.33
C PRO A 215 -18.74 -12.52 -7.77
N ASP A 216 -17.82 -12.12 -6.89
CA ASP A 216 -17.87 -10.86 -6.17
C ASP A 216 -17.10 -9.70 -6.82
N TYR A 217 -16.12 -9.96 -7.68
CA TYR A 217 -15.35 -8.92 -8.36
C TYR A 217 -14.67 -9.42 -9.64
N ASP A 218 -14.34 -8.49 -10.55
CA ASP A 218 -13.75 -8.81 -11.85
C ASP A 218 -12.22 -8.97 -11.79
N ARG A 219 -11.57 -8.21 -10.90
CA ARG A 219 -10.12 -8.22 -10.72
C ARG A 219 -9.71 -7.90 -9.28
N ARG A 220 -8.51 -8.31 -8.91
CA ARG A 220 -7.84 -7.84 -7.70
C ARG A 220 -6.69 -6.94 -8.10
N SER A 221 -6.64 -5.76 -7.48
CA SER A 221 -5.48 -4.88 -7.53
C SER A 221 -4.73 -5.05 -6.22
N VAL A 222 -3.42 -5.21 -6.32
CA VAL A 222 -2.54 -5.26 -5.15
C VAL A 222 -1.60 -4.07 -5.20
N GLU A 223 -1.64 -3.24 -4.17
CA GLU A 223 -0.62 -2.21 -3.98
C GLU A 223 0.28 -2.57 -2.81
N TYR A 224 1.55 -2.21 -2.93
CA TYR A 224 2.58 -2.48 -1.95
C TYR A 224 3.31 -1.20 -1.60
N MET A 225 3.42 -0.90 -0.31
CA MET A 225 4.19 0.23 0.19
C MET A 225 5.37 -0.27 1.03
N LEU A 226 6.58 -0.16 0.47
CA LEU A 226 7.82 -0.35 1.21
C LEU A 226 8.29 0.99 1.77
N THR A 227 8.59 1.06 3.07
CA THR A 227 9.04 2.29 3.74
C THR A 227 10.34 2.09 4.49
N PHE A 228 11.22 3.07 4.43
CA PHE A 228 12.52 3.05 5.11
C PHE A 228 13.15 4.44 5.18
N ASP A 229 14.10 4.62 6.09
CA ASP A 229 14.97 5.80 6.11
C ASP A 229 16.25 5.59 5.27
N ALA A 230 16.71 6.64 4.62
CA ALA A 230 17.98 6.70 3.90
C ALA A 230 18.80 7.93 4.30
N GLN A 231 20.13 7.83 4.22
CA GLN A 231 21.07 8.92 4.50
C GLN A 231 21.73 9.42 3.22
#